data_AF-A0A2G5STI5-F1
#
_entry.id   AF-A0A2G5STI5-F1
#
_cell.length_a   1.000
_cell.length_b   1.000
_cell.length_c   1.000
_cell.angle_alpha   90.00
_cell.angle_beta   90.00
_cell.angle_gamma   90.00
#
_symmetry.space_group_name_H-M   'P 1'
#
loop_
_entity.id
_entity.type
_entity.pdbx_description
1 polymer ?
#
loop_
_entity_poly.entity_id
_entity_poly.type
_entity_poly.pdbx_seq_one_letter_code
_entity_poly.pdbx_strand_id
1 'polypeptide(L)'
;MTIIINETINVHIQASAERGGKDRETPGTYRLPRSADIHNKSLIPGVVAAQDPRLTACNAGNSLNTCQWQFNNKTGFDQSLGVTNYQGLRSAIEKSFADYQALGLLNICEAYKEYQQCYTDGQFFACAQNPFGLLTATNNGGVQFTQDQANGYVKIWNQLDFVCGAGFSIFANAEDCGSAVFNNQTAAMRQCDNDFNVNAAADPNEACAYVEIAANCYFQLFWNACKKPEVAYWGCNYERTGTNLLYPQCSQIFCTFHERVI
;
A
#
# COMPACT_ATOMS: atom_id res chain seq x y z
N MET A 1 8.20 30.11 -28.67
CA MET A 1 9.27 30.18 -27.65
C MET A 1 9.63 28.75 -27.33
N THR A 2 10.72 28.27 -27.90
CA THR A 2 11.13 26.86 -27.88
C THR A 2 12.31 26.75 -26.94
N ILE A 3 12.21 25.88 -25.93
CA ILE A 3 13.34 25.54 -25.06
C ILE A 3 13.63 24.06 -25.31
N ILE A 4 14.77 23.81 -25.96
CA ILE A 4 15.42 22.51 -26.05
C ILE A 4 16.46 22.50 -24.93
N ILE A 5 16.41 21.51 -24.04
CA ILE A 5 17.52 21.18 -23.14
C ILE A 5 17.76 19.69 -23.28
N ASN A 6 18.92 19.37 -23.85
CA ASN A 6 19.44 18.02 -24.01
C ASN A 6 20.85 18.06 -23.46
N GLU A 7 21.10 17.54 -22.26
CA GLU A 7 22.45 17.12 -21.85
C GLU A 7 22.41 15.85 -20.99
N THR A 8 23.03 14.83 -21.56
CA THR A 8 23.47 13.54 -21.04
C THR A 8 24.41 13.66 -19.83
N ILE A 9 24.13 12.90 -18.76
CA ILE A 9 25.08 12.68 -17.66
C ILE A 9 25.83 11.36 -17.91
N ASN A 10 27.13 11.46 -18.19
CA ASN A 10 28.09 10.35 -18.20
C ASN A 10 28.54 10.07 -16.76
N VAL A 11 28.35 8.85 -16.25
CA VAL A 11 28.95 8.40 -14.98
C VAL A 11 30.18 7.55 -15.30
N HIS A 12 31.37 8.08 -15.00
CA HIS A 12 32.62 7.32 -15.03
C HIS A 12 32.75 6.43 -13.78
N ILE A 13 32.87 5.13 -14.01
CA ILE A 13 33.29 4.15 -13.01
C ILE A 13 34.82 4.06 -13.09
N GLN A 14 35.53 4.45 -12.03
CA GLN A 14 36.93 4.09 -11.84
C GLN A 14 37.05 3.07 -10.71
N ALA A 15 37.36 1.82 -11.09
CA ALA A 15 37.93 0.82 -10.21
C ALA A 15 39.45 1.02 -10.15
N SER A 16 40.06 0.91 -8.97
CA SER A 16 41.51 0.75 -8.84
C SER A 16 41.87 -0.08 -7.63
N ALA A 17 42.86 -0.94 -7.87
CA ALA A 17 43.20 -2.15 -7.14
C ALA A 17 44.23 -1.96 -6.02
N GLU A 18 44.42 -3.07 -5.30
CA GLU A 18 45.29 -3.39 -4.17
C GLU A 18 46.75 -2.88 -4.20
N ARG A 19 47.32 -2.64 -3.00
CA ARG A 19 48.69 -3.03 -2.63
C ARG A 19 48.92 -3.01 -1.11
N GLY A 20 49.55 -4.06 -0.57
CA GLY A 20 49.79 -4.28 0.87
C GLY A 20 51.12 -3.77 1.44
N GLY A 21 51.28 -3.92 2.76
CA GLY A 21 52.53 -3.69 3.53
C GLY A 21 52.31 -4.03 5.02
N LYS A 22 53.27 -4.76 5.62
CA LYS A 22 53.26 -5.48 6.91
C LYS A 22 53.89 -4.69 8.09
N ASP A 23 53.70 -5.26 9.30
CA ASP A 23 54.51 -5.23 10.56
C ASP A 23 53.96 -4.32 11.68
N ARG A 24 53.91 -4.66 12.99
CA ARG A 24 53.89 -5.89 13.82
C ARG A 24 53.69 -5.41 15.29
N GLU A 25 52.97 -6.18 16.14
CA GLU A 25 53.05 -6.32 17.63
C GLU A 25 51.71 -6.21 18.44
N THR A 26 51.55 -7.18 19.35
CA THR A 26 50.41 -7.69 20.16
C THR A 26 50.47 -7.23 21.65
N PRO A 27 49.61 -7.66 22.61
CA PRO A 27 48.32 -8.38 22.59
C PRO A 27 47.20 -7.74 23.47
N GLY A 28 45.94 -7.91 23.09
CA GLY A 28 44.77 -7.63 23.95
C GLY A 28 43.61 -8.55 23.56
N THR A 29 43.26 -9.47 24.44
CA THR A 29 42.27 -10.53 24.26
C THR A 29 40.83 -10.02 24.16
N TYR A 30 40.20 -10.14 22.99
CA TYR A 30 38.75 -10.26 22.85
C TYR A 30 38.43 -11.41 21.88
N ARG A 31 37.80 -12.47 22.40
CA ARG A 31 37.29 -13.60 21.60
C ARG A 31 36.04 -13.15 20.84
N LEU A 32 36.14 -12.98 19.53
CA LEU A 32 34.99 -12.93 18.61
C LEU A 32 34.73 -14.36 18.09
N PRO A 33 33.49 -14.87 18.10
CA PRO A 33 33.19 -16.18 17.52
C PRO A 33 33.30 -16.13 15.99
N ARG A 34 33.86 -17.22 15.45
CA ARG A 34 34.22 -17.47 14.05
C ARG A 34 33.02 -17.35 13.11
N SER A 35 33.21 -16.62 12.00
CA SER A 35 32.45 -16.80 10.77
C SER A 35 32.59 -18.23 10.26
N ALA A 36 31.49 -18.96 10.23
CA ALA A 36 31.32 -20.14 9.40
C ALA A 36 29.93 -20.06 8.74
N ASP A 37 29.95 -20.19 7.41
CA ASP A 37 28.86 -20.61 6.53
C ASP A 37 27.65 -19.67 6.33
N ILE A 38 27.85 -18.64 5.51
CA ILE A 38 26.79 -18.06 4.67
C ILE A 38 26.99 -18.58 3.25
N HIS A 39 26.55 -19.83 3.01
CA HIS A 39 26.28 -20.31 1.67
C HIS A 39 24.76 -20.38 1.46
N ASN A 40 24.29 -19.56 0.53
CA ASN A 40 23.16 -19.82 -0.34
C ASN A 40 21.80 -20.07 0.35
N LYS A 41 21.16 -19.00 0.81
CA LYS A 41 19.70 -18.96 0.97
C LYS A 41 19.15 -17.71 0.28
N SER A 42 18.29 -17.98 -0.69
CA SER A 42 17.39 -17.06 -1.38
C SER A 42 16.94 -15.90 -0.49
N LEU A 43 17.16 -14.67 -0.96
CA LEU A 43 16.62 -13.45 -0.36
C LEU A 43 15.11 -13.45 -0.57
N ILE A 44 14.39 -14.06 0.38
CA ILE A 44 12.98 -13.77 0.60
C ILE A 44 12.92 -12.28 1.02
N PRO A 45 11.98 -11.46 0.52
CA PRO A 45 11.86 -10.03 0.86
C PRO A 45 11.65 -9.70 2.35
N GLY A 46 11.78 -10.66 3.28
CA GLY A 46 11.57 -10.50 4.71
C GLY A 46 12.82 -10.19 5.55
N VAL A 47 14.04 -10.20 4.99
CA VAL A 47 15.27 -10.11 5.83
C VAL A 47 15.80 -8.69 6.05
N VAL A 48 15.35 -7.69 5.28
CA VAL A 48 15.76 -6.30 5.51
C VAL A 48 14.95 -5.63 6.64
N ALA A 49 13.87 -6.25 7.10
CA ALA A 49 13.04 -5.75 8.19
C ALA A 49 13.58 -6.04 9.60
N ALA A 50 14.70 -6.76 9.77
CA ALA A 50 15.17 -7.12 11.11
C ALA A 50 15.93 -5.99 11.84
N GLN A 51 16.23 -4.86 11.19
CA GLN A 51 17.14 -3.83 11.73
C GLN A 51 16.75 -2.37 11.46
N ASP A 52 15.50 -2.06 11.09
CA ASP A 52 15.05 -0.66 11.07
C ASP A 52 14.41 -0.29 12.42
N PRO A 53 15.00 0.64 13.21
CA PRO A 53 14.41 1.14 14.45
C PRO A 53 13.04 1.83 14.29
N ARG A 54 12.53 1.99 13.06
CA ARG A 54 11.18 2.48 12.72
C ARG A 54 10.11 1.38 12.69
N LEU A 55 10.47 0.11 12.88
CA LEU A 55 9.53 -1.01 12.84
C LEU A 55 8.85 -1.21 14.20
N THR A 56 7.88 -0.33 14.46
CA THR A 56 7.04 -0.38 15.65
C THR A 56 5.91 -1.39 15.44
N ALA A 57 5.76 -2.33 16.37
CA ALA A 57 4.62 -3.24 16.36
C ALA A 57 3.31 -2.48 16.61
N CYS A 58 2.22 -2.90 15.95
CA CYS A 58 0.90 -2.35 16.20
C CYS A 58 0.39 -2.81 17.57
N ASN A 59 -0.10 -1.88 18.38
CA ASN A 59 -0.88 -2.19 19.57
C ASN A 59 -2.30 -2.60 19.16
N ALA A 60 -2.45 -3.85 18.75
CA ALA A 60 -3.70 -4.37 18.24
C ALA A 60 -4.81 -4.41 19.31
N GLY A 61 -4.46 -4.82 20.54
CA GLY A 61 -5.41 -5.00 21.64
C GLY A 61 -6.12 -3.72 22.07
N ASN A 62 -5.38 -2.60 22.14
CA ASN A 62 -5.92 -1.31 22.59
C ASN A 62 -6.18 -0.34 21.44
N SER A 63 -5.13 0.14 20.76
CA SER A 63 -5.23 1.24 19.80
C SER A 63 -6.01 0.85 18.55
N LEU A 64 -5.61 -0.23 17.87
CA LEU A 64 -6.25 -0.68 16.63
C LEU A 64 -7.74 -0.96 16.84
N ASN A 65 -8.10 -1.78 17.83
CA ASN A 65 -9.50 -2.14 18.07
C ASN A 65 -10.35 -0.94 18.46
N THR A 66 -9.82 -0.06 19.31
CA THR A 66 -10.55 1.16 19.72
C THR A 66 -10.80 2.07 18.53
N CYS A 67 -9.77 2.32 17.71
CA CYS A 67 -9.91 3.20 16.55
C CYS A 67 -10.78 2.56 15.46
N GLN A 68 -10.67 1.25 15.22
CA GLN A 68 -11.55 0.53 14.32
C GLN A 68 -13.01 0.59 14.78
N TRP A 69 -13.27 0.41 16.08
CA TRP A 69 -14.60 0.53 16.66
C TRP A 69 -15.18 1.93 16.45
N GLN A 70 -14.38 2.98 16.70
CA GLN A 70 -14.80 4.37 16.48
C GLN A 70 -15.13 4.63 15.00
N PHE A 71 -14.29 4.15 14.07
CA PHE A 71 -14.55 4.24 12.65
C PHE A 71 -15.88 3.57 12.28
N ASN A 72 -16.07 2.31 12.69
CA ASN A 72 -17.29 1.56 12.40
C ASN A 72 -18.53 2.22 13.03
N ASN A 73 -18.40 2.76 14.24
CA ASN A 73 -19.50 3.45 14.91
C ASN A 73 -19.88 4.75 14.18
N LYS A 74 -18.89 5.50 13.69
CA LYS A 74 -19.10 6.74 12.94
C LYS A 74 -19.76 6.48 11.58
N THR A 75 -19.37 5.40 10.89
CA THR A 75 -19.92 5.04 9.58
C THR A 75 -21.19 4.20 9.64
N GLY A 76 -21.55 3.68 10.81
CA GLY A 76 -22.68 2.76 11.00
C GLY A 76 -22.40 1.34 10.50
N PHE A 77 -21.13 0.95 10.38
CA PHE A 77 -20.72 -0.39 9.95
C PHE A 77 -20.82 -1.41 11.08
N ASP A 78 -20.91 -2.69 10.69
CA ASP A 78 -20.85 -3.82 11.61
C ASP A 78 -19.52 -3.77 12.39
N GLN A 79 -19.61 -3.88 13.71
CA GLN A 79 -18.45 -3.75 14.61
C GLN A 79 -17.45 -4.90 14.49
N SER A 80 -17.82 -6.00 13.83
CA SER A 80 -16.91 -7.11 13.50
C SER A 80 -15.99 -6.82 12.32
N LEU A 81 -16.22 -5.73 11.56
CA LEU A 81 -15.37 -5.35 10.43
C LEU A 81 -14.05 -4.74 10.91
N GLY A 82 -12.94 -5.26 10.40
CA GLY A 82 -11.59 -4.89 10.83
C GLY A 82 -10.53 -5.76 10.15
N VAL A 83 -9.35 -5.89 10.72
CA VAL A 83 -8.21 -6.62 10.11
C VAL A 83 -8.57 -8.07 9.75
N THR A 84 -9.25 -8.79 10.65
CA THR A 84 -9.62 -10.20 10.41
C THR A 84 -10.67 -10.36 9.32
N ASN A 85 -11.49 -9.35 9.08
CA ASN A 85 -12.55 -9.31 8.07
C ASN A 85 -12.40 -8.08 7.16
N TYR A 86 -11.18 -7.84 6.67
CA TYR A 86 -10.86 -6.63 5.91
C TYR A 86 -11.63 -6.58 4.59
N GLN A 87 -11.95 -7.72 3.98
CA GLN A 87 -12.76 -7.79 2.76
C GLN A 87 -14.19 -7.28 3.00
N GLY A 88 -14.78 -7.61 4.15
CA GLY A 88 -16.06 -7.06 4.59
C GLY A 88 -15.98 -5.56 4.83
N LEU A 89 -14.93 -5.09 5.52
CA LEU A 89 -14.66 -3.66 5.73
C LEU A 89 -14.56 -2.90 4.39
N ARG A 90 -13.74 -3.40 3.47
CA ARG A 90 -13.57 -2.84 2.13
C ARG A 90 -14.90 -2.76 1.38
N SER A 91 -15.67 -3.84 1.42
CA SER A 91 -16.97 -3.91 0.75
C SER A 91 -17.96 -2.91 1.34
N ALA A 92 -17.96 -2.70 2.66
CA ALA A 92 -18.81 -1.69 3.32
C ALA A 92 -18.40 -0.26 2.92
N ILE A 93 -17.10 0.03 2.87
CA ILE A 93 -16.58 1.33 2.41
C ILE A 93 -16.98 1.59 0.96
N GLU A 94 -16.68 0.65 0.07
CA GLU A 94 -16.98 0.80 -1.37
C GLU A 94 -18.49 0.85 -1.63
N LYS A 95 -19.30 0.13 -0.85
CA LYS A 95 -20.76 0.24 -0.89
C LYS A 95 -21.25 1.63 -0.49
N SER A 96 -20.58 2.32 0.45
CA SER A 96 -20.89 3.72 0.76
C SER A 96 -20.71 4.62 -0.47
N PHE A 97 -19.62 4.43 -1.22
CA PHE A 97 -19.38 5.16 -2.47
C PHE A 97 -20.44 4.82 -3.53
N ALA A 98 -20.89 3.57 -3.56
CA ALA A 98 -21.87 3.07 -4.52
C ALA A 98 -23.30 3.59 -4.26
N ASP A 99 -23.73 3.58 -3.00
CA ASP A 99 -25.11 3.89 -2.60
C ASP A 99 -25.34 5.39 -2.38
N TYR A 100 -24.33 6.11 -1.89
CA TYR A 100 -24.45 7.51 -1.47
C TYR A 100 -23.51 8.46 -2.21
N GLN A 101 -22.83 7.99 -3.26
CA GLN A 101 -22.05 8.83 -4.17
C GLN A 101 -21.01 9.70 -3.43
N ALA A 102 -20.84 10.98 -3.79
CA ALA A 102 -19.86 11.86 -3.15
C ALA A 102 -20.16 12.06 -1.65
N LEU A 103 -21.43 12.01 -1.24
CA LEU A 103 -21.80 12.08 0.17
C LEU A 103 -21.30 10.85 0.94
N GLY A 104 -21.43 9.66 0.34
CA GLY A 104 -20.88 8.43 0.89
C GLY A 104 -19.38 8.50 1.08
N LEU A 105 -18.68 9.01 0.06
CA LEU A 105 -17.24 9.22 0.09
C LEU A 105 -16.85 10.25 1.17
N LEU A 106 -17.54 11.37 1.27
CA LEU A 106 -17.34 12.38 2.31
C LEU A 106 -17.48 11.80 3.71
N ASN A 107 -18.53 11.03 3.98
CA ASN A 107 -18.77 10.42 5.28
C ASN A 107 -17.64 9.44 5.66
N ILE A 108 -17.14 8.66 4.70
CA ILE A 108 -15.97 7.80 4.93
C ILE A 108 -14.72 8.62 5.21
N CYS A 109 -14.52 9.73 4.50
CA CYS A 109 -13.35 10.58 4.69
C CYS A 109 -13.35 11.32 6.02
N GLU A 110 -14.50 11.75 6.52
CA GLU A 110 -14.65 12.29 7.87
C GLU A 110 -14.33 11.22 8.93
N ALA A 111 -14.90 10.02 8.79
CA ALA A 111 -14.60 8.91 9.69
C ALA A 111 -13.12 8.50 9.64
N TYR A 112 -12.51 8.52 8.45
CA TYR A 112 -11.10 8.20 8.28
C TYR A 112 -10.19 9.23 8.96
N LYS A 113 -10.54 10.52 8.88
CA LYS A 113 -9.81 11.57 9.61
C LYS A 113 -9.88 11.37 11.11
N GLU A 114 -11.05 11.04 11.66
CA GLU A 114 -11.20 10.70 13.09
C GLU A 114 -10.42 9.44 13.45
N TYR A 115 -10.42 8.43 12.58
CA TYR A 115 -9.65 7.20 12.73
C TYR A 115 -8.14 7.48 12.81
N GLN A 116 -7.60 8.35 11.95
CA GLN A 116 -6.20 8.77 12.01
C GLN A 116 -5.87 9.47 13.35
N GLN A 117 -6.77 10.34 13.82
CA GLN A 117 -6.59 11.12 15.05
C GLN A 117 -6.76 10.30 16.33
N CYS A 118 -7.42 9.15 16.25
CA CYS A 118 -7.60 8.24 17.39
C CYS A 118 -6.27 7.63 17.88
N TYR A 119 -5.27 7.52 17.00
CA TYR A 119 -3.97 6.95 17.35
C TYR A 119 -3.03 7.98 18.00
N THR A 120 -2.27 7.53 19.00
CA THR A 120 -1.14 8.28 19.59
C THR A 120 0.20 7.64 19.22
N ASP A 121 1.30 8.36 19.43
CA ASP A 121 2.67 7.80 19.43
C ASP A 121 3.06 7.04 18.16
N GLY A 122 2.60 7.48 16.99
CA GLY A 122 2.90 6.85 15.70
C GLY A 122 2.20 5.52 15.45
N GLN A 123 1.26 5.11 16.32
CA GLN A 123 0.51 3.86 16.17
C GLN A 123 -0.35 3.80 14.91
N PHE A 124 -0.78 4.96 14.37
CA PHE A 124 -1.46 4.99 13.08
C PHE A 124 -0.60 4.38 11.97
N PHE A 125 0.68 4.76 11.91
CA PHE A 125 1.60 4.21 10.91
C PHE A 125 1.79 2.70 11.10
N ALA A 126 2.00 2.26 12.34
CA ALA A 126 2.19 0.84 12.67
C ALA A 126 0.95 -0.02 12.38
N CYS A 127 -0.26 0.50 12.62
CA CYS A 127 -1.50 -0.26 12.55
C CYS A 127 -2.25 -0.14 11.22
N ALA A 128 -2.08 0.96 10.49
CA ALA A 128 -2.89 1.26 9.31
C ALA A 128 -2.08 1.49 8.02
N GLN A 129 -0.79 1.84 8.10
CA GLN A 129 0.03 2.13 6.91
C GLN A 129 1.21 1.18 6.68
N ASN A 130 1.59 0.38 7.69
CA ASN A 130 2.71 -0.56 7.59
C ASN A 130 2.28 -2.01 7.91
N PRO A 131 2.28 -2.93 6.94
CA PRO A 131 1.87 -4.32 7.17
C PRO A 131 2.72 -5.02 8.23
N PHE A 132 4.00 -4.64 8.37
CA PHE A 132 4.89 -5.24 9.38
C PHE A 132 4.37 -5.04 10.80
N GLY A 133 3.78 -3.87 11.10
CA GLY A 133 3.26 -3.60 12.43
C GLY A 133 2.09 -4.52 12.80
N LEU A 134 1.25 -4.89 11.82
CA LEU A 134 0.19 -5.88 12.00
C LEU A 134 0.72 -7.31 12.03
N LEU A 135 1.68 -7.67 11.18
CA LEU A 135 2.27 -9.02 11.16
C LEU A 135 2.95 -9.42 12.46
N THR A 136 3.45 -8.42 13.20
CA THR A 136 4.07 -8.62 14.52
C THR A 136 3.07 -8.50 15.68
N ALA A 137 1.82 -8.14 15.40
CA ALA A 137 0.77 -8.01 16.39
C ALA A 137 -0.10 -9.28 16.48
N THR A 138 -0.86 -9.38 17.58
CA THR A 138 -1.87 -10.42 17.79
C THR A 138 -3.24 -9.78 18.01
N ASN A 139 -4.29 -10.42 17.51
CA ASN A 139 -5.67 -10.02 17.83
C ASN A 139 -6.01 -10.27 19.31
N ASN A 140 -7.23 -9.93 19.74
CA ASN A 140 -7.69 -10.11 21.13
C ASN A 140 -7.70 -11.56 21.63
N GLY A 141 -7.65 -12.53 20.72
CA GLY A 141 -7.52 -13.95 21.04
C GLY A 141 -6.07 -14.44 21.10
N GLY A 142 -5.08 -13.54 20.98
CA GLY A 142 -3.65 -13.91 20.93
C GLY A 142 -3.22 -14.55 19.62
N VAL A 143 -4.04 -14.47 18.56
CA VAL A 143 -3.73 -15.05 17.25
C VAL A 143 -3.06 -14.00 16.38
N GLN A 144 -1.94 -14.37 15.74
CA GLN A 144 -1.22 -13.50 14.80
C GLN A 144 -2.06 -13.26 13.54
N PHE A 145 -1.97 -12.03 13.00
CA PHE A 145 -2.58 -11.71 11.72
C PHE A 145 -1.83 -12.37 10.57
N THR A 146 -2.55 -12.85 9.56
CA THR A 146 -1.94 -13.39 8.35
C THR A 146 -1.40 -12.27 7.45
N GLN A 147 -0.50 -12.62 6.52
CA GLN A 147 0.00 -11.67 5.52
C GLN A 147 -1.14 -11.06 4.68
N ASP A 148 -2.11 -11.88 4.28
CA ASP A 148 -3.28 -11.43 3.52
C ASP A 148 -4.12 -10.41 4.33
N GLN A 149 -4.36 -10.69 5.61
CA GLN A 149 -5.07 -9.78 6.50
C GLN A 149 -4.33 -8.46 6.70
N ALA A 150 -3.03 -8.50 6.97
CA ALA A 150 -2.22 -7.31 7.17
C ALA A 150 -2.14 -6.45 5.91
N ASN A 151 -1.82 -7.06 4.76
CA ASN A 151 -1.71 -6.36 3.48
C ASN A 151 -3.06 -5.80 3.03
N GLY A 152 -4.11 -6.62 3.08
CA GLY A 152 -5.45 -6.24 2.66
C GLY A 152 -6.03 -5.10 3.51
N TYR A 153 -5.78 -5.13 4.82
CA TYR A 153 -6.22 -4.05 5.72
C TYR A 153 -5.47 -2.74 5.48
N VAL A 154 -4.14 -2.80 5.40
CA VAL A 154 -3.30 -1.62 5.12
C VAL A 154 -3.64 -1.02 3.75
N LYS A 155 -3.89 -1.87 2.75
CA LYS A 155 -4.32 -1.44 1.41
C LYS A 155 -5.51 -0.48 1.51
N ILE A 156 -6.57 -0.84 2.24
CA ILE A 156 -7.78 -0.01 2.38
C ILE A 156 -7.46 1.41 2.83
N TRP A 157 -6.69 1.57 3.91
CA TRP A 157 -6.39 2.90 4.46
C TRP A 157 -5.54 3.75 3.52
N ASN A 158 -4.59 3.12 2.83
CA ASN A 158 -3.77 3.79 1.83
C ASN A 158 -4.61 4.22 0.61
N GLN A 159 -5.63 3.45 0.24
CA GLN A 159 -6.59 3.89 -0.78
C GLN A 159 -7.34 5.14 -0.31
N LEU A 160 -7.74 5.18 0.96
CA LEU A 160 -8.42 6.34 1.54
C LEU A 160 -7.54 7.60 1.59
N ASP A 161 -6.22 7.48 1.76
CA ASP A 161 -5.31 8.63 1.66
C ASP A 161 -5.43 9.35 0.30
N PHE A 162 -5.56 8.58 -0.80
CA PHE A 162 -5.83 9.15 -2.12
C PHE A 162 -7.27 9.66 -2.24
N VAL A 163 -8.24 8.81 -1.91
CA VAL A 163 -9.67 9.10 -2.10
C VAL A 163 -10.12 10.34 -1.33
N CYS A 164 -9.63 10.52 -0.12
CA CYS A 164 -9.96 11.65 0.75
C CYS A 164 -9.07 12.87 0.54
N GLY A 165 -7.99 12.73 -0.25
CA GLY A 165 -7.12 13.81 -0.67
C GLY A 165 -7.38 14.20 -2.12
N ALA A 166 -6.38 14.00 -2.97
CA ALA A 166 -6.40 14.42 -4.38
C ALA A 166 -7.50 13.74 -5.22
N GLY A 167 -8.00 12.58 -4.79
CA GLY A 167 -9.05 11.84 -5.49
C GLY A 167 -10.46 12.37 -5.23
N PHE A 168 -10.69 13.11 -4.14
CA PHE A 168 -12.05 13.47 -3.70
C PHE A 168 -12.82 14.22 -4.78
N SER A 169 -12.27 15.34 -5.25
CA SER A 169 -12.93 16.21 -6.22
C SER A 169 -13.13 15.54 -7.58
N ILE A 170 -12.24 14.63 -7.95
CA ILE A 170 -12.33 13.90 -9.22
C ILE A 170 -13.54 12.95 -9.17
N PHE A 171 -13.71 12.20 -8.08
CA PHE A 171 -14.88 11.35 -7.90
C PHE A 171 -16.16 12.17 -7.79
N ALA A 172 -16.16 13.22 -6.96
CA ALA A 172 -17.35 14.05 -6.75
C ALA A 172 -17.86 14.70 -8.05
N ASN A 173 -16.96 15.10 -8.95
CA ASN A 173 -17.34 15.68 -10.25
C ASN A 173 -17.90 14.67 -11.26
N ALA A 174 -17.82 13.37 -10.97
CA ALA A 174 -18.28 12.29 -11.83
C ALA A 174 -18.97 11.17 -11.04
N GLU A 175 -19.65 11.55 -9.95
CA GLU A 175 -20.11 10.63 -8.92
C GLU A 175 -21.10 9.58 -9.46
N ASP A 176 -22.00 9.96 -10.38
CA ASP A 176 -22.97 9.04 -10.97
C ASP A 176 -22.30 7.83 -11.64
N CYS A 177 -21.33 8.07 -12.52
CA CYS A 177 -20.67 6.99 -13.24
C CYS A 177 -19.58 6.32 -12.39
N GLY A 178 -18.92 7.07 -11.49
CA GLY A 178 -17.93 6.53 -10.55
C GLY A 178 -18.56 5.55 -9.57
N SER A 179 -19.69 5.91 -8.96
CA SER A 179 -20.48 5.03 -8.09
C SER A 179 -21.02 3.80 -8.83
N ALA A 180 -21.38 3.94 -10.11
CA ALA A 180 -21.81 2.81 -10.93
C ALA A 180 -20.71 1.74 -11.10
N VAL A 181 -19.42 2.10 -11.02
CA VAL A 181 -18.33 1.11 -11.01
C VAL A 181 -18.41 0.25 -9.75
N PHE A 182 -18.60 0.83 -8.58
CA PHE A 182 -18.72 0.09 -7.32
C PHE A 182 -20.02 -0.74 -7.22
N ASN A 183 -21.07 -0.35 -7.93
CA ASN A 183 -22.29 -1.15 -8.02
C ASN A 183 -22.14 -2.36 -8.94
N ASN A 184 -21.42 -2.22 -10.06
CA ASN A 184 -21.47 -3.18 -11.16
C ASN A 184 -20.17 -3.96 -11.40
N GLN A 185 -19.03 -3.42 -10.97
CA GLN A 185 -17.69 -3.90 -11.33
C GLN A 185 -16.86 -4.35 -10.13
N THR A 186 -17.42 -4.40 -8.93
CA THR A 186 -16.67 -4.84 -7.73
C THR A 186 -16.11 -6.25 -7.88
N ALA A 187 -16.83 -7.17 -8.53
CA ALA A 187 -16.30 -8.49 -8.85
C ALA A 187 -15.06 -8.43 -9.77
N ALA A 188 -15.08 -7.55 -10.78
CA ALA A 188 -13.94 -7.34 -11.67
C ALA A 188 -12.77 -6.65 -10.93
N MET A 189 -13.04 -5.71 -10.03
CA MET A 189 -12.02 -5.11 -9.16
C MET A 189 -11.35 -6.16 -8.27
N ARG A 190 -12.12 -7.09 -7.70
CA ARG A 190 -11.59 -8.23 -6.93
C ARG A 190 -10.78 -9.19 -7.80
N GLN A 191 -11.16 -9.36 -9.07
CA GLN A 191 -10.35 -10.12 -10.00
C GLN A 191 -9.00 -9.43 -10.24
N CYS A 192 -8.96 -8.11 -10.46
CA CYS A 192 -7.71 -7.36 -10.58
C CYS A 192 -6.81 -7.56 -9.33
N ASP A 193 -7.40 -7.51 -8.12
CA ASP A 193 -6.68 -7.77 -6.86
C ASP A 193 -6.12 -9.20 -6.79
N ASN A 194 -6.92 -10.19 -7.19
CA ASN A 194 -6.56 -11.60 -7.16
C ASN A 194 -5.43 -11.90 -8.16
N ASP A 195 -5.56 -11.42 -9.40
CA ASP A 195 -4.53 -11.59 -10.44
C ASP A 195 -3.20 -11.00 -9.99
N PHE A 196 -3.23 -9.82 -9.35
CA PHE A 196 -2.05 -9.24 -8.74
C PHE A 196 -1.42 -10.16 -7.69
N ASN A 197 -2.22 -10.59 -6.69
CA ASN A 197 -1.73 -11.40 -5.58
C ASN A 197 -1.15 -12.74 -6.06
N VAL A 198 -1.82 -13.41 -7.01
CA VAL A 198 -1.35 -14.68 -7.57
C VAL A 198 -0.06 -14.50 -8.34
N ASN A 199 0.02 -13.49 -9.22
CA ASN A 199 1.19 -13.28 -10.06
C ASN A 199 2.39 -12.79 -9.25
N ALA A 200 2.20 -11.85 -8.32
CA ALA A 200 3.27 -11.34 -7.46
C ALA A 200 3.80 -12.41 -6.47
N ALA A 201 2.96 -13.38 -6.08
CA ALA A 201 3.40 -14.52 -5.29
C ALA A 201 4.18 -15.54 -6.13
N ALA A 202 3.77 -15.75 -7.39
CA ALA A 202 4.41 -16.68 -8.31
C ALA A 202 5.76 -16.16 -8.84
N ASP A 203 5.86 -14.87 -9.15
CA ASP A 203 7.08 -14.21 -9.59
C ASP A 203 7.33 -12.88 -8.85
N PRO A 204 7.93 -12.93 -7.66
CA PRO A 204 8.19 -11.74 -6.84
C PRO A 204 9.14 -10.73 -7.48
N ASN A 205 9.96 -11.13 -8.46
CA ASN A 205 10.90 -10.21 -9.13
C ASN A 205 10.14 -9.25 -10.06
N GLU A 206 9.01 -9.69 -10.60
CA GLU A 206 8.14 -8.90 -11.49
C GLU A 206 6.99 -8.23 -10.73
N ALA A 207 7.03 -8.19 -9.38
CA ALA A 207 5.97 -7.62 -8.56
C ALA A 207 5.57 -6.21 -9.00
N CYS A 208 6.54 -5.36 -9.40
CA CYS A 208 6.23 -4.00 -9.88
C CYS A 208 5.48 -3.99 -11.21
N ALA A 209 5.79 -4.89 -12.14
CA ALA A 209 5.02 -5.03 -13.37
C ALA A 209 3.57 -5.44 -13.05
N TYR A 210 3.37 -6.32 -12.07
CA TYR A 210 2.03 -6.71 -11.65
C TYR A 210 1.26 -5.59 -10.93
N VAL A 211 1.93 -4.70 -10.19
CA VAL A 211 1.30 -3.48 -9.65
C VAL A 211 0.78 -2.59 -10.78
N GLU A 212 1.56 -2.42 -11.85
CA GLU A 212 1.14 -1.63 -13.02
C GLU A 212 -0.05 -2.28 -13.75
N ILE A 213 -0.01 -3.60 -13.92
CA ILE A 213 -1.13 -4.36 -14.51
C ILE A 213 -2.41 -4.20 -13.68
N ALA A 214 -2.31 -4.30 -12.35
CA ALA A 214 -3.44 -4.11 -11.44
C ALA A 214 -4.01 -2.68 -11.53
N ALA A 215 -3.13 -1.67 -11.49
CA ALA A 215 -3.53 -0.27 -11.62
C ALA A 215 -4.20 0.02 -12.97
N ASN A 216 -3.67 -0.53 -14.07
CA ASN A 216 -4.29 -0.44 -15.38
C ASN A 216 -5.62 -1.20 -15.46
N CYS A 217 -5.76 -2.33 -14.76
CA CYS A 217 -7.05 -3.05 -14.67
C CYS A 217 -8.13 -2.13 -14.10
N TYR A 218 -7.87 -1.43 -13.00
CA TYR A 218 -8.79 -0.43 -12.46
C TYR A 218 -9.00 0.76 -13.40
N PHE A 219 -7.94 1.25 -14.05
CA PHE A 219 -8.08 2.28 -15.08
C PHE A 219 -9.13 1.89 -16.13
N GLN A 220 -9.05 0.67 -16.66
CA GLN A 220 -9.98 0.20 -17.70
C GLN A 220 -11.42 0.09 -17.17
N LEU A 221 -11.62 -0.36 -15.93
CA LEU A 221 -12.97 -0.45 -15.34
C LEU A 221 -13.62 0.93 -15.25
N PHE A 222 -12.91 1.92 -14.73
CA PHE A 222 -13.41 3.29 -14.59
C PHE A 222 -13.53 4.01 -15.95
N TRP A 223 -12.58 3.80 -16.86
CA TRP A 223 -12.68 4.28 -18.25
C TRP A 223 -13.92 3.73 -18.95
N ASN A 224 -14.19 2.44 -18.80
CA ASN A 224 -15.30 1.80 -19.48
C ASN A 224 -16.66 2.24 -18.96
N ALA A 225 -16.77 2.53 -17.66
CA ALA A 225 -18.00 3.04 -17.07
C ALA A 225 -18.26 4.52 -17.39
N CYS A 226 -17.22 5.36 -17.35
CA CYS A 226 -17.40 6.81 -17.39
C CYS A 226 -17.03 7.47 -18.73
N LYS A 227 -16.14 6.86 -19.52
CA LYS A 227 -15.52 7.45 -20.73
C LYS A 227 -14.91 8.84 -20.46
N LYS A 228 -14.40 9.01 -19.24
CA LYS A 228 -13.78 10.23 -18.71
C LYS A 228 -12.38 9.90 -18.23
N PRO A 229 -11.33 10.50 -18.80
CA PRO A 229 -9.98 10.09 -18.46
C PRO A 229 -9.60 10.46 -17.01
N GLU A 230 -10.17 11.53 -16.43
CA GLU A 230 -9.98 11.90 -15.02
C GLU A 230 -10.52 10.81 -14.07
N VAL A 231 -11.63 10.16 -14.45
CA VAL A 231 -12.21 9.06 -13.65
C VAL A 231 -11.40 7.77 -13.83
N ALA A 232 -10.85 7.53 -15.03
CA ALA A 232 -9.92 6.43 -15.25
C ALA A 232 -8.61 6.62 -14.46
N TYR A 233 -8.09 7.85 -14.41
CA TYR A 233 -6.98 8.24 -13.54
C TYR A 233 -7.30 8.01 -12.07
N TRP A 234 -8.53 8.31 -11.64
CA TRP A 234 -8.99 8.04 -10.28
C TRP A 234 -8.94 6.55 -9.96
N GLY A 235 -9.52 5.69 -10.80
CA GLY A 235 -9.49 4.25 -10.62
C GLY A 235 -8.08 3.68 -10.55
N CYS A 236 -7.21 4.15 -11.44
CA CYS A 236 -5.79 3.78 -11.42
C CYS A 236 -5.11 4.14 -10.10
N ASN A 237 -5.28 5.38 -9.60
CA ASN A 237 -4.64 5.80 -8.35
C ASN A 237 -5.26 5.18 -7.11
N TYR A 238 -6.55 4.84 -7.16
CA TYR A 238 -7.19 4.06 -6.12
C TYR A 238 -6.47 2.73 -5.94
N GLU A 239 -6.18 1.99 -7.01
CA GLU A 239 -5.42 0.73 -6.88
C GLU A 239 -3.94 0.97 -6.56
N ARG A 240 -3.28 1.87 -7.31
CA ARG A 240 -1.85 2.15 -7.16
C ARG A 240 -1.49 2.55 -5.74
N THR A 241 -2.23 3.49 -5.13
CA THR A 241 -1.91 4.00 -3.79
C THR A 241 -2.09 2.93 -2.73
N GLY A 242 -3.12 2.09 -2.87
CA GLY A 242 -3.34 0.93 -2.01
C GLY A 242 -2.15 -0.03 -2.00
N THR A 243 -1.54 -0.26 -3.16
CA THR A 243 -0.51 -1.28 -3.35
C THR A 243 0.92 -0.72 -3.19
N ASN A 244 1.16 0.57 -3.42
CA ASN A 244 2.50 1.18 -3.38
C ASN A 244 3.19 1.06 -2.01
N LEU A 245 2.44 1.19 -0.89
CA LEU A 245 3.02 1.01 0.45
C LEU A 245 3.29 -0.45 0.81
N LEU A 246 2.67 -1.40 0.11
CA LEU A 246 3.00 -2.83 0.22
C LEU A 246 4.28 -3.17 -0.58
N TYR A 247 4.56 -2.40 -1.63
CA TYR A 247 5.70 -2.59 -2.54
C TYR A 247 6.44 -1.26 -2.77
N PRO A 248 7.11 -0.69 -1.74
CA PRO A 248 7.73 0.64 -1.82
C PRO A 248 8.83 0.74 -2.88
N GLN A 249 9.38 -0.39 -3.33
CA GLN A 249 10.32 -0.45 -4.46
C GLN A 249 9.68 -0.07 -5.80
N CYS A 250 8.35 -0.16 -5.93
CA CYS A 250 7.61 0.10 -7.17
C CYS A 250 7.25 1.59 -7.35
N SER A 251 8.17 2.48 -6.99
CA SER A 251 7.97 3.94 -6.95
C SER A 251 7.83 4.63 -8.31
N GLN A 252 8.12 3.93 -9.41
CA GLN A 252 8.10 4.49 -10.78
C GLN A 252 6.79 4.27 -11.53
N ILE A 253 5.74 3.75 -10.86
CA ILE A 253 4.44 3.53 -11.48
C ILE A 253 3.63 4.81 -11.41
N PHE A 254 3.25 5.35 -12.56
CA PHE A 254 2.48 6.57 -12.68
C PHE A 254 1.18 6.32 -13.42
N CYS A 255 0.07 6.69 -12.81
CA CYS A 255 -1.21 6.79 -13.49
C CYS A 255 -1.18 8.05 -14.37
N THR A 256 -0.84 7.91 -15.64
CA THR A 256 -0.77 9.04 -16.57
C THR A 256 -2.09 9.26 -17.29
N PHE A 257 -2.47 10.52 -17.44
CA PHE A 257 -3.46 10.97 -18.40
C PHE A 257 -2.74 11.25 -19.73
N HIS A 258 -3.01 10.45 -20.76
CA HIS A 258 -2.70 10.86 -22.13
C HIS A 258 -4.02 11.28 -22.78
N GLU A 259 -4.21 12.59 -22.91
CA GLU A 259 -5.22 13.14 -23.81
C GLU A 259 -4.89 12.58 -25.20
N ARG A 260 -5.72 11.68 -25.72
CA ARG A 260 -5.66 11.42 -27.15
C ARG A 260 -6.14 12.71 -27.81
N VAL A 261 -5.20 13.48 -28.34
CA VAL A 261 -5.51 14.48 -29.35
C VAL A 261 -6.06 13.68 -30.54
N ILE A 262 -7.38 13.69 -30.71
CA ILE A 262 -8.06 13.12 -31.88
C ILE A 262 -8.12 14.22 -32.94
#